data_AF-A0A8T7GHF2-F1
#
_entry.id   AF-A0A8T7GHF2-F1
#
_cell.length_a   1.000
_cell.length_b   1.000
_cell.length_c   1.000
_cell.angle_alpha   90.00
_cell.angle_beta   90.00
_cell.angle_gamma   90.00
#
_symmetry.space_group_name_H-M   'P 1'
#
loop_
_entity.id
_entity.type
_entity.pdbx_description
1 polymer ?
#
loop_
_entity_poly.entity_id
_entity_poly.type
_entity_poly.pdbx_seq_one_letter_code
_entity_poly.pdbx_strand_id
1 'polypeptide(L)'
;MTKMYNVTIETNGFDQQEAQDWVTELANVYADMEVTNVSISGNKISFSSGFSGMEDTEPDDIKMKVEEYLAMNEPFHANNITVQ
;
A
#
# COMPACT_ATOMS: atom_id res chain seq x y z
N MET A 1 -15.25 -4.27 12.17
CA MET A 1 -13.84 -4.71 12.06
C MET A 1 -13.47 -4.48 10.61
N THR A 2 -12.40 -3.73 10.33
CA THR A 2 -12.04 -3.35 8.96
C THR A 2 -11.66 -4.59 8.15
N LYS A 3 -12.19 -4.71 6.93
CA LYS A 3 -11.85 -5.79 6.00
C LYS A 3 -10.46 -5.48 5.42
N MET A 4 -9.48 -6.32 5.72
CA MET A 4 -8.08 -6.11 5.34
C MET A 4 -7.67 -7.03 4.21
N TYR A 5 -7.00 -6.48 3.21
CA TYR A 5 -6.38 -7.17 2.11
C TYR A 5 -4.87 -7.11 2.20
N ASN A 6 -4.18 -8.15 1.76
CA ASN A 6 -2.73 -8.12 1.60
C ASN A 6 -2.36 -7.40 0.32
N VAL A 7 -1.58 -6.33 0.45
CA VAL A 7 -0.95 -5.62 -0.65
C VAL A 7 0.48 -6.11 -0.77
N THR A 8 0.90 -6.45 -1.99
CA THR A 8 2.29 -6.74 -2.34
C THR A 8 2.69 -5.88 -3.52
N ILE A 9 3.81 -5.17 -3.39
CA ILE A 9 4.43 -4.36 -4.44
C ILE A 9 5.82 -4.92 -4.72
N GLU A 10 6.06 -5.32 -5.96
CA GLU A 10 7.39 -5.71 -6.45
C GLU A 10 8.01 -4.54 -7.21
N THR A 11 9.29 -4.29 -6.98
CA THR A 11 10.01 -3.10 -7.47
C THR A 11 11.34 -3.51 -8.10
N ASN A 12 12.06 -2.54 -8.69
CA ASN A 12 13.45 -2.72 -9.13
C ASN A 12 14.49 -2.43 -8.03
N GLY A 13 14.03 -2.19 -6.80
CA GLY A 13 14.84 -1.68 -5.69
C GLY A 13 14.36 -0.29 -5.26
N PHE A 14 14.59 0.03 -4.00
CA PHE A 14 14.22 1.29 -3.35
C PHE A 14 15.16 1.56 -2.19
N ASP A 15 15.21 2.80 -1.73
CA ASP A 15 15.73 3.07 -0.39
C ASP A 15 14.75 2.53 0.66
N GLN A 16 15.24 1.78 1.64
CA GLN A 16 14.38 1.12 2.61
C GLN A 16 13.66 2.11 3.52
N GLN A 17 14.31 3.23 3.86
CA GLN A 17 13.71 4.25 4.70
C GLN A 17 12.64 5.00 3.91
N GLU A 18 12.92 5.39 2.66
CA GLU A 18 11.93 6.05 1.81
C GLU A 18 10.69 5.16 1.57
N ALA A 19 10.88 3.85 1.36
CA ALA A 19 9.76 2.91 1.23
C ALA A 19 8.95 2.78 2.54
N GLN A 20 9.62 2.79 3.69
CA GLN A 20 8.95 2.75 5.00
C GLN A 20 8.13 4.01 5.25
N ASP A 21 8.70 5.17 4.94
CA ASP A 21 8.04 6.46 5.09
C ASP A 21 6.84 6.56 4.14
N TRP A 22 7.00 6.13 2.89
CA TRP A 22 5.92 6.12 1.90
C TRP A 22 4.72 5.27 2.34
N VAL A 23 4.94 4.04 2.83
CA VAL A 23 3.85 3.17 3.31
C VAL A 23 3.17 3.77 4.55
N THR A 24 3.94 4.46 5.40
CA THR A 24 3.40 5.12 6.59
C THR A 24 2.53 6.32 6.21
N GLU A 25 2.97 7.12 5.24
CA GLU A 25 2.23 8.29 4.76
C GLU A 25 0.98 7.94 3.95
N LEU A 26 0.94 6.77 3.30
CA LEU A 26 -0.25 6.28 2.59
C LEU A 26 -1.52 6.30 3.48
N ALA A 27 -1.40 5.91 4.75
CA ALA A 27 -2.50 5.94 5.72
C ALA A 27 -2.87 7.37 6.18
N ASN A 28 -1.96 8.34 6.06
CA ASN A 28 -2.22 9.73 6.43
C ASN A 28 -2.91 10.51 5.30
N VAL A 29 -2.75 10.07 4.05
CA VAL A 29 -3.38 10.72 2.88
C VAL A 29 -4.87 10.41 2.80
N TYR A 30 -5.26 9.17 3.12
CA TYR A 30 -6.65 8.74 3.05
C TYR A 30 -7.19 8.49 4.45
N ALA A 31 -8.04 9.38 4.95
CA ALA A 31 -8.54 9.39 6.33
C ALA A 31 -9.20 8.06 6.77
N ASP A 32 -9.82 7.35 5.83
CA ASP A 32 -10.50 6.08 6.10
C ASP A 32 -9.61 4.86 5.83
N MET A 33 -8.40 5.03 5.30
CA MET A 33 -7.50 3.91 4.96
C MET A 33 -6.68 3.49 6.17
N GLU A 34 -6.72 2.21 6.48
CA GLU A 34 -5.88 1.59 7.49
C GLU A 34 -4.72 0.85 6.82
N VAL A 35 -3.51 0.96 7.39
CA VAL A 35 -2.32 0.21 6.96
C VAL A 35 -1.69 -0.46 8.18
N THR A 36 -1.41 -1.75 8.09
CA THR A 36 -0.79 -2.55 9.16
C THR A 36 0.16 -3.60 8.58
N ASN A 37 0.90 -4.31 9.45
CA ASN A 37 1.78 -5.43 9.07
C ASN A 37 2.78 -5.10 7.96
N VAL A 38 3.36 -3.90 8.00
CA VAL A 38 4.34 -3.44 7.00
C VAL A 38 5.61 -4.30 7.08
N SER A 39 6.04 -4.80 5.93
CA SER A 39 7.26 -5.57 5.76
C SER A 39 7.94 -5.15 4.46
N ILE A 40 9.21 -4.79 4.57
CA ILE A 40 10.02 -4.28 3.47
C ILE A 40 11.28 -5.14 3.40
N SER A 41 11.47 -5.83 2.28
CA SER A 41 12.59 -6.77 2.12
C SER A 41 13.03 -6.88 0.67
N GLY A 42 14.32 -6.69 0.42
CA GLY A 42 14.90 -6.75 -0.92
C GLY A 42 14.20 -5.77 -1.86
N ASN A 43 13.51 -6.32 -2.86
CA ASN A 43 12.77 -5.56 -3.87
C ASN A 43 11.24 -5.63 -3.68
N LYS A 44 10.77 -6.06 -2.51
CA LYS A 44 9.36 -6.27 -2.20
C LYS A 44 8.91 -5.44 -0.99
N ILE A 45 7.75 -4.81 -1.14
CA ILE A 45 7.00 -4.16 -0.07
C ILE A 45 5.71 -4.95 0.11
N SER A 46 5.33 -5.23 1.35
CA SER A 46 4.04 -5.84 1.66
C SER A 46 3.43 -5.25 2.91
N PHE A 47 2.11 -5.10 2.91
CA PHE A 47 1.34 -4.60 4.05
C PHE A 47 -0.10 -5.10 3.97
N SER A 48 -0.86 -4.93 5.04
CA SER A 48 -2.30 -5.15 5.07
C SER A 48 -3.02 -3.81 4.97
N SER A 49 -4.05 -3.69 4.13
CA SER A 49 -4.83 -2.46 4.02
C SER A 49 -6.33 -2.68 3.79
N GLY A 50 -7.14 -1.73 4.25
CA GLY A 50 -8.60 -1.72 4.15
C GLY A 50 -9.14 -0.32 4.43
N PHE A 51 -10.45 -0.12 4.22
CA PHE A 51 -11.13 1.13 4.58
C PHE A 51 -12.04 0.96 5.80
N SER A 52 -11.80 1.77 6.82
CA SER A 52 -12.56 1.76 8.07
C SER A 52 -14.03 2.09 7.79
N GLY A 53 -14.94 1.25 8.28
CA GLY A 53 -16.38 1.43 8.08
C GLY A 53 -16.92 1.07 6.69
N MET A 54 -16.09 0.56 5.77
CA MET A 54 -16.52 0.12 4.43
C MET A 54 -16.44 -1.42 4.30
N GLU A 55 -17.55 -2.10 4.56
CA GLU A 55 -17.63 -3.57 4.53
C GLU A 55 -17.63 -4.14 3.10
N ASP A 56 -18.01 -3.33 2.12
CA ASP A 56 -18.06 -3.65 0.69
C ASP A 56 -16.75 -3.38 -0.05
N THR A 57 -15.70 -2.93 0.66
CA THR A 57 -14.36 -2.75 0.07
C THR A 57 -13.92 -3.99 -0.70
N GLU A 58 -13.52 -3.82 -1.96
CA GLU A 58 -12.96 -4.85 -2.83
C GLU A 58 -11.44 -4.65 -3.04
N PRO A 59 -10.69 -5.70 -3.44
CA PRO A 59 -9.25 -5.57 -3.70
C PRO A 59 -8.90 -4.45 -4.70
N ASP A 60 -9.74 -4.23 -5.70
CA ASP A 60 -9.52 -3.22 -6.73
C ASP A 60 -9.64 -1.79 -6.18
N ASP A 61 -10.46 -1.54 -5.15
CA ASP A 61 -10.55 -0.23 -4.50
C ASP A 61 -9.22 0.13 -3.81
N ILE A 62 -8.64 -0.84 -3.10
CA ILE A 62 -7.34 -0.68 -2.44
C ILE A 62 -6.23 -0.52 -3.48
N LYS A 63 -6.25 -1.34 -4.54
CA LYS A 63 -5.27 -1.26 -5.62
C LYS A 63 -5.28 0.12 -6.27
N MET A 64 -6.47 0.65 -6.58
CA MET A 64 -6.64 1.97 -7.15
C MET A 64 -6.02 3.06 -6.26
N LYS A 65 -6.27 3.03 -4.93
CA LYS A 65 -5.69 4.04 -4.02
C LYS A 65 -4.17 3.94 -3.85
N VAL A 66 -3.63 2.72 -3.85
CA VAL A 66 -2.17 2.49 -3.84
C VAL A 66 -1.54 3.01 -5.13
N GLU A 67 -2.13 2.74 -6.29
CA GLU A 67 -1.66 3.22 -7.59
C GLU A 67 -1.75 4.74 -7.73
N GLU A 68 -2.87 5.35 -7.30
CA GLU A 68 -3.03 6.81 -7.26
C GLU A 68 -1.95 7.46 -6.40
N TYR A 69 -1.73 6.95 -5.19
CA TYR A 69 -0.73 7.50 -4.28
C TYR A 69 0.70 7.32 -4.81
N LEU A 70 1.00 6.18 -5.43
CA LEU A 70 2.30 5.92 -6.05
C LEU A 70 2.57 6.88 -7.21
N ALA A 71 1.58 7.15 -8.07
CA ALA A 71 1.74 8.09 -9.18
C ALA A 71 1.92 9.55 -8.71
N MET A 72 1.36 9.90 -7.55
CA MET A 72 1.51 11.24 -6.96
C MET A 72 2.83 11.40 -6.20
N ASN A 73 3.33 10.31 -5.63
CA ASN A 73 4.53 10.27 -4.81
C ASN A 73 5.31 9.03 -5.24
N GLU A 74 6.25 9.19 -6.18
CA GLU A 74 7.04 8.10 -6.79
C GLU A 74 8.42 7.93 -6.10
N PRO A 75 8.53 7.30 -4.91
CA PRO A 75 9.82 6.99 -4.31
C PRO A 75 10.53 5.83 -5.02
N PHE A 76 9.79 5.01 -5.78
CA PHE A 76 10.32 3.84 -6.46
C PHE A 76 9.46 3.48 -7.68
N HIS A 77 10.01 2.63 -8.53
CA HIS A 77 9.29 2.06 -9.67
C HIS A 77 8.65 0.71 -9.29
N ALA A 78 7.32 0.64 -9.30
CA ALA A 78 6.59 -0.62 -9.13
C ALA A 78 6.50 -1.38 -10.45
N ASN A 79 6.97 -2.62 -10.43
CA ASN A 79 6.85 -3.57 -11.54
C ASN A 79 5.50 -4.30 -11.51
N ASN A 80 4.99 -4.58 -10.31
CA ASN A 80 3.73 -5.27 -10.12
C ASN A 80 3.09 -4.90 -8.77
N ILE A 81 1.77 -4.76 -8.75
CA ILE A 81 0.96 -4.52 -7.55
C ILE A 81 -0.17 -5.55 -7.51
N THR A 82 -0.17 -6.35 -6.44
CA THR A 82 -1.17 -7.38 -6.17
C THR A 82 -1.90 -7.06 -4.87
N VAL A 83 -3.23 -7.20 -4.89
CA VAL A 83 -4.10 -7.06 -3.71
C VAL A 83 -4.99 -8.30 -3.60
N GLN A 84 -5.04 -8.95 -2.44
CA GLN A 84 -5.77 -10.21 -2.20
C GLN A 84 -6.22 -10.39 -0.76
#